data_AF-A0A2E0SSG5-F1
#
_entry.id   AF-A0A2E0SSG5-F1
#
_cell.length_a   1.000
_cell.length_b   1.000
_cell.length_c   1.000
_cell.angle_alpha   90.00
_cell.angle_beta   90.00
_cell.angle_gamma   90.00
#
_symmetry.space_group_name_H-M   'P 1'
#
loop_
_entity.id
_entity.type
_entity.pdbx_description
1 polymer ?
#
loop_
_entity_poly.entity_id
_entity_poly.type
_entity_poly.pdbx_seq_one_letter_code
_entity_poly.pdbx_strand_id
1 'polypeptide(L)'
;MNWLRGSIGIVWGAALVGAVLVGVFAGSAFLVWIPVVLGALVIMTSAIQLAIHRRDGFVTRMIASLGGGLVILVVASAVLIAIHPDVALLPSLD
;
A
#
# COMPACT_ATOMS: atom_id res chain seq x y z
N MET A 1 22.64 2.87 -13.86
CA MET A 1 21.60 3.71 -13.21
C MET A 1 20.18 3.38 -13.71
N ASN A 2 19.87 2.09 -13.86
CA ASN A 2 18.59 1.59 -14.41
C ASN A 2 17.96 0.49 -13.54
N TRP A 3 18.76 -0.21 -12.72
CA TRP A 3 18.28 -1.28 -11.84
C TRP A 3 17.51 -0.84 -10.59
N LEU A 4 17.74 0.39 -10.09
CA LEU A 4 17.01 0.94 -8.93
C LEU A 4 15.53 1.25 -9.22
N ARG A 5 15.19 1.56 -10.48
CA ARG A 5 13.82 1.87 -10.89
C ARG A 5 12.94 0.62 -10.96
N GLY A 6 13.52 -0.55 -11.20
CA GLY A 6 12.79 -1.82 -11.35
C GLY A 6 12.22 -2.34 -10.04
N SER A 7 12.99 -2.35 -8.95
CA SER A 7 12.55 -2.92 -7.67
C SER A 7 11.48 -2.06 -6.96
N ILE A 8 11.55 -0.74 -7.11
CA ILE A 8 10.58 0.19 -6.52
C ILE A 8 9.23 0.08 -7.24
N GLY A 9 9.25 -0.06 -8.56
CA GLY A 9 8.03 -0.20 -9.37
C GLY A 9 7.20 -1.46 -9.05
N ILE A 10 7.85 -2.56 -8.66
CA ILE A 10 7.14 -3.82 -8.29
C ILE A 10 6.29 -3.62 -7.04
N VAL A 11 6.82 -2.95 -6.01
CA VAL A 11 6.08 -2.72 -4.76
C VAL A 11 4.91 -1.76 -4.99
N TRP A 12 5.11 -0.75 -5.84
CA TRP A 12 4.05 0.20 -6.19
C TRP A 12 2.95 -0.47 -7.03
N GLY A 13 3.33 -1.34 -7.96
CA GLY A 13 2.39 -2.17 -8.71
C GLY A 13 1.58 -3.09 -7.79
N ALA A 14 2.24 -3.75 -6.83
CA ALA A 14 1.55 -4.58 -5.84
C ALA A 14 0.59 -3.77 -4.95
N ALA A 15 0.98 -2.55 -4.56
CA ALA A 15 0.12 -1.66 -3.79
C ALA A 15 -1.11 -1.24 -4.57
N LEU A 16 -0.95 -0.89 -5.85
CA LEU A 16 -2.03 -0.52 -6.74
C LEU A 16 -3.01 -1.69 -6.93
N VAL A 17 -2.49 -2.90 -7.18
CA VAL A 17 -3.31 -4.11 -7.32
C VAL A 17 -4.06 -4.41 -6.03
N GLY A 18 -3.40 -4.36 -4.87
CA GLY A 18 -4.05 -4.55 -3.57
C GLY A 18 -5.17 -3.53 -3.31
N ALA A 19 -4.94 -2.26 -3.63
CA ALA A 19 -5.94 -1.21 -3.50
C ALA A 19 -7.16 -1.44 -4.43
N VAL A 20 -6.93 -1.82 -5.68
CA VAL A 20 -8.00 -2.14 -6.64
C VAL A 20 -8.80 -3.34 -6.18
N LEU A 21 -8.14 -4.41 -5.71
CA LEU A 21 -8.82 -5.60 -5.19
C LEU A 21 -9.70 -5.25 -3.98
N VAL A 22 -9.22 -4.40 -3.07
CA VAL A 22 -10.05 -3.93 -1.94
C VAL A 22 -11.24 -3.11 -2.42
N GLY A 23 -11.03 -2.17 -3.35
CA GLY A 23 -12.14 -1.37 -3.89
C GLY A 23 -13.21 -2.19 -4.61
N VAL A 24 -12.81 -3.28 -5.28
CA VAL A 24 -13.74 -4.17 -6.02
C VAL A 24 -14.43 -5.18 -5.10
N PHE A 25 -13.71 -5.79 -4.15
CA PHE A 25 -14.18 -6.95 -3.41
C PHE A 25 -14.62 -6.65 -1.97
N ALA A 26 -14.16 -5.57 -1.34
CA ALA A 26 -14.41 -5.35 0.09
C ALA A 26 -15.76 -4.69 0.41
N GLY A 27 -16.45 -4.10 -0.57
CA GLY A 27 -17.71 -3.38 -0.34
C GLY A 27 -17.55 -2.29 0.74
N SER A 28 -18.46 -2.25 1.72
CA SER A 28 -18.41 -1.29 2.84
C SER A 28 -17.29 -1.57 3.86
N ALA A 29 -16.66 -2.74 3.83
CA ALA A 29 -15.60 -3.12 4.77
C ALA A 29 -14.20 -2.65 4.33
N PHE A 30 -14.09 -1.81 3.30
CA PHE A 30 -12.80 -1.44 2.70
C PHE A 30 -11.79 -0.85 3.71
N LEU A 31 -12.25 -0.09 4.71
CA LEU A 31 -11.39 0.48 5.76
C LEU A 31 -10.72 -0.58 6.65
N VAL A 32 -11.29 -1.78 6.77
CA VAL A 32 -10.70 -2.91 7.50
C VAL A 32 -9.62 -3.61 6.67
N TRP A 33 -9.81 -3.68 5.35
CA TRP A 33 -8.93 -4.42 4.44
C TRP A 33 -7.72 -3.62 3.95
N ILE A 34 -7.78 -2.28 3.95
CA ILE A 34 -6.64 -1.44 3.57
C ILE A 34 -5.41 -1.65 4.49
N PRO A 35 -5.53 -1.69 5.83
CA PRO A 35 -4.42 -2.03 6.72
C PRO A 35 -3.84 -3.43 6.46
N VAL A 36 -4.67 -4.38 6.04
CA VAL A 36 -4.22 -5.74 5.68
C VAL A 36 -3.33 -5.71 4.44
N VAL A 37 -3.72 -4.93 3.42
CA VAL A 37 -2.88 -4.71 2.22
C VAL A 37 -1.56 -4.03 2.59
N LEU A 38 -1.59 -3.05 3.50
CA LEU A 38 -0.37 -2.42 4.01
C LEU A 38 0.55 -3.47 4.68
N GLY A 39 0.00 -4.35 5.52
CA GLY A 39 0.75 -5.44 6.14
C GLY A 39 1.39 -6.37 5.12
N ALA A 40 0.66 -6.75 4.06
CA ALA A 40 1.19 -7.57 2.98
C ALA A 40 2.33 -6.87 2.22
N LEU A 41 2.23 -5.56 1.97
CA LEU A 41 3.30 -4.78 1.33
C LEU A 41 4.55 -4.68 2.21
N VAL A 42 4.39 -4.59 3.54
CA VAL A 42 5.50 -4.60 4.49
C VAL A 42 6.24 -5.93 4.44
N ILE A 43 5.51 -7.06 4.45
CA ILE A 43 6.09 -8.40 4.33
C ILE A 43 6.82 -8.54 2.99
N MET A 44 6.18 -8.16 1.88
CA MET A 44 6.76 -8.21 0.53
C MET A 44 8.06 -7.38 0.46
N THR A 45 8.03 -6.16 0.98
CA THR A 45 9.20 -5.28 0.99
C THR A 45 10.32 -5.88 1.84
N SER A 46 9.99 -6.47 2.98
CA SER A 46 10.96 -7.14 3.85
C SER A 46 11.58 -8.37 3.17
N ALA A 47 10.80 -9.16 2.45
CA ALA A 47 11.28 -10.30 1.67
C ALA A 47 12.23 -9.87 0.54
N ILE A 48 11.88 -8.81 -0.21
CA ILE A 48 12.72 -8.23 -1.25
C ILE A 48 14.04 -7.72 -0.66
N GLN A 49 13.97 -7.06 0.49
CA GLN A 49 15.13 -6.53 1.19
C GLN A 49 16.09 -7.65 1.66
N LEU A 50 15.55 -8.75 2.19
CA LEU A 50 16.34 -9.95 2.52
C LEU A 50 17.00 -10.57 1.28
N ALA A 51 16.31 -10.57 0.14
CA ALA A 51 16.85 -11.10 -1.12
C ALA A 51 17.98 -10.23 -1.70
N ILE A 52 17.97 -8.91 -1.50
CA ILE A 52 18.91 -7.98 -2.15
C ILE A 52 20.30 -7.92 -1.48
N HIS A 53 20.46 -8.34 -0.21
CA HIS A 53 21.76 -8.56 0.48
C HIS A 53 22.87 -7.50 0.25
N ARG A 54 22.52 -6.21 0.06
CA ARG A 54 23.48 -5.10 -0.10
C ARG A 54 23.33 -4.09 1.03
N ARG A 55 24.44 -3.82 1.74
CA ARG A 55 24.48 -2.92 2.89
C ARG A 55 24.35 -1.43 2.55
N ASP A 56 24.74 -1.02 1.33
CA ASP A 56 24.71 0.40 0.96
C ASP A 56 23.35 0.86 0.42
N GLY A 57 22.78 1.87 1.07
CA GLY A 57 21.52 2.51 0.66
C GLY A 57 20.26 1.70 0.98
N PHE A 58 20.35 0.71 1.88
CA PHE A 58 19.24 -0.16 2.30
C PHE A 58 18.06 0.63 2.88
N VAL A 59 18.33 1.56 3.80
CA VAL A 59 17.29 2.36 4.46
C VAL A 59 16.59 3.29 3.48
N THR A 60 17.33 3.99 2.62
CA THR A 60 16.76 4.89 1.61
C THR A 60 15.85 4.13 0.63
N ARG A 61 16.22 2.91 0.25
CA ARG A 61 15.39 2.04 -0.61
C ARG A 61 14.16 1.51 0.12
N MET A 62 14.30 1.16 1.41
CA MET A 62 13.18 0.72 2.25
C MET A 62 12.13 1.81 2.36
N ILE A 63 12.56 3.02 2.72
CA ILE A 63 11.70 4.18 2.91
C ILE A 63 11.07 4.59 1.57
N ALA A 64 11.79 4.52 0.46
CA ALA A 64 11.23 4.82 -0.86
C ALA A 64 10.14 3.80 -1.29
N SER A 65 10.36 2.50 -1.08
CA SER A 65 9.36 1.47 -1.42
C SER A 65 8.15 1.50 -0.48
N LEU A 66 8.38 1.53 0.84
CA LEU A 66 7.30 1.55 1.83
C LEU A 66 6.56 2.89 1.82
N GLY A 67 7.29 4.00 1.74
CA GLY A 67 6.71 5.34 1.69
C GLY A 67 5.85 5.52 0.45
N GLY A 68 6.32 5.07 -0.72
CA GLY A 68 5.50 5.12 -1.94
C GLY A 68 4.25 4.23 -1.87
N GLY A 69 4.38 3.00 -1.33
CA GLY A 69 3.23 2.12 -1.10
C GLY A 69 2.20 2.71 -0.12
N LEU A 70 2.68 3.34 0.96
CA LEU A 70 1.85 4.03 1.92
C LEU A 70 1.11 5.21 1.29
N VAL A 71 1.80 6.03 0.47
CA VAL A 71 1.17 7.14 -0.26
C VAL A 71 0.07 6.63 -1.20
N ILE A 72 0.32 5.55 -1.94
CA ILE A 72 -0.70 4.93 -2.81
C ILE A 72 -1.91 4.50 -2.00
N LEU A 73 -1.70 3.85 -0.84
CA LEU A 73 -2.79 3.40 0.02
C LEU A 73 -3.56 4.56 0.65
N VAL A 74 -2.88 5.63 1.07
CA VAL A 74 -3.56 6.84 1.57
C VAL A 74 -4.43 7.47 0.49
N VAL A 75 -3.91 7.57 -0.74
CA VAL A 75 -4.68 8.10 -1.88
C VAL A 75 -5.88 7.19 -2.19
N ALA A 76 -5.68 5.87 -2.21
CA ALA A 76 -6.75 4.90 -2.44
C ALA A 76 -7.85 4.99 -1.36
N SER A 77 -7.46 5.09 -0.08
CA SER A 77 -8.39 5.33 1.03
C SER A 77 -9.19 6.60 0.83
N ALA A 78 -8.53 7.71 0.47
CA ALA A 78 -9.18 8.99 0.25
C ALA A 78 -10.19 8.92 -0.91
N VAL A 79 -9.85 8.24 -2.00
CA VAL A 79 -10.76 8.00 -3.14
C VAL A 79 -11.96 7.15 -2.73
N LEU A 80 -11.74 6.06 -1.99
CA LEU A 80 -12.84 5.20 -1.55
C LEU A 80 -13.79 5.91 -0.59
N ILE A 81 -13.27 6.73 0.33
CA ILE A 81 -14.08 7.58 1.20
C ILE A 81 -14.87 8.62 0.38
N ALA A 82 -14.25 9.23 -0.64
CA ALA A 82 -14.94 10.18 -1.51
C ALA A 82 -16.07 9.53 -2.32
N ILE A 83 -15.93 8.25 -2.69
CA ILE A 83 -16.97 7.47 -3.40
C ILE A 83 -18.05 6.96 -2.42
N HIS A 84 -17.68 6.61 -1.20
CA HIS A 84 -18.57 6.09 -0.14
C HIS A 84 -18.61 7.03 1.08
N PRO A 85 -19.23 8.22 0.97
CA PRO A 85 -19.26 9.20 2.06
C PRO A 85 -20.12 8.74 3.24
N ASP A 86 -21.03 7.79 3.02
CA ASP A 86 -21.89 7.19 4.04
C ASP A 86 -21.09 6.50 5.16
N VAL A 87 -19.96 5.88 4.84
CA VAL A 87 -19.10 5.21 5.82
C VAL A 87 -18.36 6.22 6.72
N ALA A 88 -18.13 7.45 6.26
CA ALA A 88 -17.53 8.51 7.06
C ALA A 88 -18.52 9.21 8.00
N LEU A 89 -19.82 9.15 7.68
CA LEU A 89 -20.88 9.83 8.43
C LEU A 89 -21.56 8.95 9.49
N LEU A 90 -21.42 7.62 9.39
CA LEU A 90 -22.04 6.64 10.29
C LEU A 90 -21.29 6.23 11.59
N PRO A 91 -20.04 6.66 11.93
CA PRO A 91 -19.42 6.26 13.21
C PRO A 91 -19.97 6.98 14.45
N SER A 92 -21.04 7.78 14.32
CA SER A 92 -21.63 8.59 15.40
C SER A 92 -23.03 8.14 15.84
N LEU A 93 -23.53 7.00 15.34
CA LEU A 93 -24.91 6.53 15.58
C LEU A 93 -25.02 5.22 16.39
N ASP A 94 -23.92 4.72 16.94
CA ASP A 94 -23.82 3.50 17.75
C ASP A 94 -23.30 3.76 19.19
#